data_AF-A0AAJ0PMP7-F1
#
_entry.id   AF-A0AAJ0PMP7-F1
#
_cell.length_a   1.000
_cell.length_b   1.000
_cell.length_c   1.000
_cell.angle_alpha   90.00
_cell.angle_beta   90.00
_cell.angle_gamma   90.00
#
_symmetry.space_group_name_H-M   'P 1'
#
loop_
_entity.id
_entity.type
_entity.pdbx_description
1 polymer ?
#
loop_
_entity_poly.entity_id
_entity_poly.type
_entity_poly.pdbx_seq_one_letter_code
_entity_poly.pdbx_strand_id
1 'polypeptide(L)'
;MAPPVKESPARQSKPVVQTDKRDSLDKLVDDLERIAGAFSRFKKWLDTPDPPKKTKAGEKKKEVPPFDIQQIPDAMRKEHMPVSAKLMERWFAGELNYSITSRDQSSEINQNGDLYPESMVDRTTVKMDWVLKHGRAKKQYDSLVNSDIYSSRAYETLQDILGRYRRRGDVSPWMVSGYDIRKLHKEFQFQRAAVESSFEQKALQAVRRLPDAGVPDDLTGALGAFNLYAAVAGVTFDVRNTKATVTHIVVYVRDGYSFEGDTSSRSQYLGHWSKNGVVIVPSYVAANLADQPWFDFPVVAGSTVANLYEPGKIYYPVRNRSFREWQARTHRGGDFIIFSDYRPIMLAKPITVYFE
;
A
#
# COMPACT_ATOMS: atom_id res chain seq x y z
N MET A 1 67.03 27.43 18.26
CA MET A 1 65.72 27.33 18.92
C MET A 1 64.67 26.99 17.87
N ALA A 2 64.22 25.74 17.88
CA ALA A 2 62.97 25.25 17.31
C ALA A 2 62.72 23.89 18.00
N PRO A 3 61.58 23.64 18.67
CA PRO A 3 61.37 22.41 19.41
C PRO A 3 60.93 21.26 18.47
N PRO A 4 61.23 19.99 18.81
CA PRO A 4 60.81 18.83 18.04
C PRO A 4 59.31 18.53 18.21
N VAL A 5 58.70 18.10 17.11
CA VAL A 5 57.30 17.65 17.00
C VAL A 5 57.10 16.38 17.83
N LYS A 6 56.15 16.42 18.77
CA LYS A 6 55.72 15.24 19.55
C LYS A 6 54.86 14.32 18.68
N GLU A 7 55.29 13.06 18.56
CA GLU A 7 54.43 11.97 18.09
C GLU A 7 53.23 11.79 19.03
N SER A 8 52.03 11.71 18.46
CA SER A 8 50.80 11.38 19.20
C SER A 8 50.58 9.87 19.18
N PRO A 9 50.23 9.23 20.31
CA PRO A 9 50.04 7.79 20.37
C PRO A 9 48.74 7.36 19.69
N ALA A 10 48.82 6.21 19.00
CA ALA A 10 47.70 5.55 18.33
C ALA A 10 46.52 5.33 19.28
N ARG A 11 45.33 5.83 18.91
CA ARG A 11 44.09 5.62 19.65
C ARG A 11 43.59 4.20 19.39
N GLN A 12 43.68 3.34 20.40
CA GLN A 12 43.08 2.01 20.40
C GLN A 12 41.58 2.10 20.10
N SER A 13 41.11 1.30 19.14
CA SER A 13 39.70 1.13 18.81
C SER A 13 38.97 0.46 19.98
N LYS A 14 37.86 1.06 20.44
CA LYS A 14 36.94 0.40 21.38
C LYS A 14 36.20 -0.72 20.62
N PRO A 15 35.98 -1.89 21.25
CA PRO A 15 35.26 -2.98 20.59
C PRO A 15 33.81 -2.56 20.32
N VAL A 16 33.37 -2.81 19.10
CA VAL A 16 31.97 -2.70 18.67
C VAL A 16 31.18 -3.75 19.44
N VAL A 17 30.31 -3.31 20.35
CA VAL A 17 29.33 -4.19 20.99
C VAL A 17 28.36 -4.62 19.89
N GLN A 18 28.50 -5.85 19.40
CA GLN A 18 27.46 -6.52 18.65
C GLN A 18 26.29 -6.74 19.61
N THR A 19 25.22 -5.96 19.44
CA THR A 19 23.96 -6.19 20.14
C THR A 19 23.37 -7.49 19.61
N ASP A 20 23.36 -8.48 20.49
CA ASP A 20 22.99 -9.85 20.18
C ASP A 20 21.49 -9.92 19.82
N LYS A 21 21.13 -10.62 18.74
CA LYS A 21 19.74 -10.64 18.21
C LYS A 21 18.73 -11.18 19.24
N ARG A 22 19.20 -11.93 20.26
CA ARG A 22 18.39 -12.47 21.36
C ARG A 22 17.86 -11.37 22.29
N ASP A 23 18.68 -10.37 22.64
CA ASP A 23 18.28 -9.27 23.53
C ASP A 23 17.12 -8.42 22.98
N SER A 24 16.98 -8.35 21.66
CA SER A 24 15.88 -7.59 21.04
C SER A 24 14.56 -8.35 20.99
N LEU A 25 14.60 -9.69 20.96
CA LEU A 25 13.42 -10.54 21.03
C LEU A 25 12.93 -10.64 22.48
N ASP A 26 13.83 -10.79 23.44
CA ASP A 26 13.48 -10.89 24.86
C ASP A 26 12.83 -9.59 25.37
N LYS A 27 13.35 -8.42 24.95
CA LYS A 27 12.71 -7.12 25.22
C LYS A 27 11.31 -6.99 24.62
N LEU A 28 11.11 -7.54 23.42
CA LEU A 28 9.81 -7.48 22.75
C LEU A 28 8.79 -8.38 23.46
N VAL A 29 9.23 -9.54 23.97
CA VAL A 29 8.41 -10.43 24.79
C VAL A 29 8.06 -9.79 26.13
N ASP A 30 9.02 -9.17 26.82
CA ASP A 30 8.78 -8.48 28.10
C ASP A 30 7.79 -7.31 27.95
N ASP A 31 7.90 -6.53 26.86
CA ASP A 31 6.96 -5.45 26.57
C ASP A 31 5.56 -6.00 26.27
N LEU A 32 5.45 -7.13 25.56
CA LEU A 32 4.17 -7.81 25.30
C LEU A 32 3.52 -8.31 26.60
N GLU A 33 4.28 -8.95 27.49
CA GLU A 33 3.78 -9.41 28.79
C GLU A 33 3.32 -8.25 29.68
N ARG A 34 4.09 -7.16 29.70
CA ARG A 34 3.77 -5.98 30.50
C ARG A 34 2.50 -5.28 30.00
N ILE A 35 2.29 -5.22 28.69
CA ILE A 35 1.07 -4.68 28.08
C ILE A 35 -0.11 -5.62 28.33
N ALA A 36 0.06 -6.93 28.19
CA ALA A 36 -0.97 -7.93 28.51
C ALA A 36 -1.39 -7.86 29.99
N GLY A 37 -0.43 -7.67 30.90
CA GLY A 37 -0.68 -7.47 32.32
C GLY A 37 -1.43 -6.17 32.62
N ALA A 38 -1.12 -5.08 31.91
CA ALA A 38 -1.89 -3.82 32.01
C ALA A 38 -3.32 -3.99 31.49
N PHE A 39 -3.49 -4.75 30.41
CA PHE A 39 -4.79 -5.06 29.82
C PHE A 39 -5.66 -5.92 30.76
N SER A 40 -5.07 -6.94 31.38
CA SER A 40 -5.75 -7.79 32.37
C SER A 40 -6.23 -6.98 33.58
N ARG A 41 -5.42 -6.03 34.07
CA ARG A 41 -5.82 -5.12 35.16
C ARG A 41 -6.97 -4.20 34.75
N PHE A 42 -6.93 -3.67 33.52
CA PHE A 42 -7.98 -2.81 33.00
C PHE A 42 -9.31 -3.55 32.78
N LYS A 43 -9.26 -4.76 32.23
CA LYS A 43 -10.44 -5.64 32.09
C LYS A 43 -11.04 -6.00 33.44
N LYS A 44 -10.20 -6.36 34.41
CA LYS A 44 -10.63 -6.65 35.78
C LYS A 44 -11.29 -5.44 36.46
N TRP A 45 -10.82 -4.23 36.16
CA TRP A 45 -11.44 -2.98 36.61
C TRP A 45 -12.80 -2.72 35.94
N LEU A 46 -12.94 -2.95 34.63
CA LEU A 46 -14.23 -2.83 33.92
C LEU A 46 -15.28 -3.86 34.39
N ASP A 47 -14.83 -5.05 34.79
CA ASP A 47 -15.70 -6.13 35.25
C ASP A 47 -16.04 -6.06 36.77
N THR A 48 -15.51 -5.06 37.50
CA THR A 48 -15.82 -4.88 38.92
C THR A 48 -17.20 -4.18 39.07
N PRO A 49 -18.14 -4.70 39.88
CA PRO A 49 -19.45 -4.06 40.05
C PRO A 49 -19.32 -2.64 40.61
N ASP A 50 -20.09 -1.70 40.06
CA ASP A 50 -20.15 -0.33 40.53
C ASP A 50 -20.54 -0.29 42.03
N PRO A 51 -19.82 0.48 42.88
CA PRO A 51 -20.26 0.70 44.26
C PRO A 51 -21.61 1.45 44.29
N PRO A 52 -22.44 1.25 45.33
CA PRO A 52 -23.81 1.77 45.35
C PRO A 52 -23.83 3.30 45.27
N LYS A 53 -24.57 3.82 44.28
CA LYS A 53 -24.65 5.24 43.92
C LYS A 53 -25.37 6.08 44.99
N LYS A 54 -24.75 7.19 45.41
CA LYS A 54 -25.49 8.38 45.87
C LYS A 54 -25.87 9.22 44.66
N THR A 55 -27.17 9.40 44.45
CA THR A 55 -27.77 10.22 43.39
C THR A 55 -27.39 11.69 43.52
N LYS A 56 -26.72 12.23 42.50
CA LYS A 56 -26.75 13.66 42.16
C LYS A 56 -27.27 13.83 40.73
N ALA A 57 -28.09 14.85 40.56
CA ALA A 57 -28.86 15.14 39.37
C ALA A 57 -27.97 15.51 38.16
N GLY A 58 -28.30 14.92 36.99
CA GLY A 58 -28.27 15.61 35.70
C GLY A 58 -26.93 16.02 35.09
N GLU A 59 -25.84 15.29 35.26
CA GLU A 59 -24.71 15.42 34.34
C GLU A 59 -25.02 14.69 33.03
N LYS A 60 -25.16 15.42 31.92
CA LYS A 60 -25.11 14.81 30.58
C LYS A 60 -23.79 14.05 30.48
N LYS A 61 -23.82 12.71 30.47
CA LYS A 61 -22.64 11.90 30.18
C LYS A 61 -22.04 12.42 28.87
N LYS A 62 -20.83 12.97 28.93
CA LYS A 62 -20.10 13.33 27.71
C LYS A 62 -19.82 12.01 26.98
N GLU A 63 -20.33 11.88 25.77
CA GLU A 63 -20.05 10.73 24.92
C GLU A 63 -18.80 11.01 24.09
N VAL A 64 -18.02 9.94 23.85
CA VAL A 64 -16.84 9.99 22.99
C VAL A 64 -17.32 10.27 21.56
N PRO A 65 -16.90 11.38 20.90
CA PRO A 65 -17.41 11.75 19.58
C PRO A 65 -17.14 10.66 18.53
N PRO A 66 -18.16 10.13 17.83
CA PRO A 66 -17.96 9.05 16.86
C PRO A 66 -17.10 9.52 15.68
N PHE A 67 -16.39 8.60 15.03
CA PHE A 67 -15.65 8.85 13.81
C PHE A 67 -16.31 8.13 12.64
N ASP A 68 -16.64 8.91 11.60
CA ASP A 68 -17.11 8.38 10.32
C ASP A 68 -15.90 8.22 9.39
N ILE A 69 -15.71 7.03 8.83
CA ILE A 69 -14.61 6.76 7.90
C ILE A 69 -14.69 7.61 6.62
N GLN A 70 -15.84 8.19 6.30
CA GLN A 70 -15.98 9.18 5.23
C GLN A 70 -15.22 10.48 5.52
N GLN A 71 -14.73 10.70 6.74
CA GLN A 71 -13.85 11.83 7.11
C GLN A 71 -12.38 11.59 6.75
N ILE A 72 -12.01 10.37 6.35
CA ILE A 72 -10.63 9.99 6.00
C ILE A 72 -10.04 10.86 4.87
N PRO A 73 -10.76 11.17 3.76
CA PRO A 73 -10.19 12.03 2.71
C PRO A 73 -9.75 13.41 3.19
N ASP A 74 -10.52 14.05 4.07
CA ASP A 74 -10.15 15.36 4.63
C ASP A 74 -8.94 15.25 5.55
N ALA A 75 -8.85 14.18 6.33
CA ALA A 75 -7.66 13.87 7.13
C ALA A 75 -6.44 13.64 6.22
N MET A 76 -6.59 12.89 5.13
CA MET A 76 -5.53 12.68 4.14
C MET A 76 -5.00 13.99 3.56
N ARG A 77 -5.87 14.95 3.23
CA ARG A 77 -5.45 16.28 2.74
C ARG A 77 -4.63 17.05 3.77
N LYS A 78 -5.02 16.99 5.06
CA LYS A 78 -4.26 17.63 6.15
C LYS A 78 -2.88 17.01 6.33
N GLU A 79 -2.76 15.73 6.01
CA GLU A 79 -1.51 14.98 6.02
C GLU A 79 -0.73 15.05 4.69
N HIS A 80 -1.06 16.02 3.82
CA HIS A 80 -0.41 16.22 2.52
C HIS A 80 -0.52 15.00 1.57
N MET A 81 -1.64 14.27 1.64
CA MET A 81 -1.96 13.13 0.77
C MET A 81 -3.16 13.40 -0.17
N PRO A 82 -3.08 14.39 -1.08
CA PRO A 82 -4.21 14.77 -1.93
C PRO A 82 -4.62 13.71 -2.97
N VAL A 83 -3.69 12.93 -3.53
CA VAL A 83 -4.04 11.87 -4.50
C VAL A 83 -4.73 10.71 -3.78
N SER A 84 -4.24 10.34 -2.61
CA SER A 84 -4.86 9.34 -1.74
C SER A 84 -6.28 9.74 -1.37
N ALA A 85 -6.49 11.01 -0.97
CA ALA A 85 -7.80 11.54 -0.64
C ALA A 85 -8.77 11.41 -1.82
N LYS A 86 -8.33 11.78 -3.02
CA LYS A 86 -9.15 11.70 -4.24
C LYS A 86 -9.55 10.26 -4.58
N LEU A 87 -8.63 9.30 -4.44
CA LEU A 87 -8.94 7.87 -4.66
C LEU A 87 -9.91 7.34 -3.62
N MET A 88 -9.75 7.73 -2.36
CA MET A 88 -10.66 7.36 -1.28
C MET A 88 -12.07 7.92 -1.47
N GLU A 89 -12.19 9.19 -1.88
CA GLU A 89 -13.48 9.80 -2.23
C GLU A 89 -14.14 9.08 -3.41
N ARG A 90 -13.36 8.75 -4.44
CA ARG A 90 -13.85 7.96 -5.56
C ARG A 90 -14.39 6.61 -5.09
N TRP A 91 -13.67 5.92 -4.20
CA TRP A 91 -14.12 4.65 -3.63
C TRP A 91 -15.49 4.82 -2.96
N PHE A 92 -15.62 5.77 -2.02
CA PHE A 92 -16.89 6.04 -1.32
C PHE A 92 -18.02 6.47 -2.25
N ALA A 93 -17.73 7.26 -3.28
CA ALA A 93 -18.71 7.71 -4.26
C ALA A 93 -19.18 6.58 -5.19
N GLY A 94 -18.36 5.55 -5.38
CA GLY A 94 -18.60 4.43 -6.28
C GLY A 94 -19.85 3.62 -5.98
N GLU A 95 -20.38 3.00 -7.04
CA GLU A 95 -21.40 1.96 -6.93
C GLU A 95 -20.82 0.72 -6.24
N LEU A 96 -21.69 -0.14 -5.71
CA LEU A 96 -21.28 -1.37 -5.03
C LEU A 96 -20.49 -2.27 -5.99
N ASN A 97 -19.18 -2.36 -5.78
CA ASN A 97 -18.30 -3.21 -6.55
C ASN A 97 -17.19 -3.76 -5.64
N TYR A 98 -16.99 -5.07 -5.63
CA TYR A 98 -15.89 -5.70 -4.90
C TYR A 98 -15.63 -7.11 -5.42
N SER A 99 -14.41 -7.59 -5.25
CA SER A 99 -14.04 -8.96 -5.56
C SER A 99 -14.25 -9.88 -4.37
N ILE A 100 -14.68 -11.13 -4.60
CA ILE A 100 -14.88 -12.11 -3.52
C ILE A 100 -13.54 -12.71 -3.08
N THR A 101 -12.65 -12.94 -4.04
CA THR A 101 -11.31 -13.49 -3.78
C THR A 101 -10.22 -12.62 -4.40
N SER A 102 -8.99 -12.73 -3.89
CA SER A 102 -7.82 -12.06 -4.49
C SER A 102 -7.56 -12.50 -5.94
N ARG A 103 -8.00 -13.71 -6.32
CA ARG A 103 -7.95 -14.15 -7.72
C ARG A 103 -8.92 -13.35 -8.59
N ASP A 104 -10.15 -13.16 -8.10
CA ASP A 104 -11.17 -12.36 -8.79
C ASP A 104 -10.70 -10.92 -8.92
N GLN A 105 -10.15 -10.34 -7.85
CA GLN A 105 -9.51 -9.03 -7.83
C GLN A 105 -8.44 -8.90 -8.91
N SER A 106 -7.50 -9.85 -8.97
CA SER A 106 -6.43 -9.83 -9.98
C SER A 106 -6.98 -9.93 -11.41
N SER A 107 -8.10 -10.64 -11.58
CA SER A 107 -8.80 -10.85 -12.85
C SER A 107 -9.83 -9.75 -13.16
N GLU A 108 -10.02 -8.80 -12.24
CA GLU A 108 -11.01 -7.72 -12.30
C GLU A 108 -12.45 -8.26 -12.34
N ILE A 109 -12.77 -9.28 -11.54
CA ILE A 109 -14.08 -9.93 -11.47
C ILE A 109 -14.81 -9.50 -10.19
N ASN A 110 -16.03 -8.99 -10.33
CA ASN A 110 -16.81 -8.45 -9.23
C ASN A 110 -17.62 -9.52 -8.47
N GLN A 111 -18.41 -9.09 -7.51
CA GLN A 111 -19.20 -9.94 -6.62
C GLN A 111 -20.29 -10.75 -7.34
N ASN A 112 -20.63 -10.39 -8.58
CA ASN A 112 -21.60 -11.09 -9.41
C ASN A 112 -20.94 -12.09 -10.39
N GLY A 113 -19.60 -12.13 -10.43
CA GLY A 113 -18.86 -12.92 -11.42
C GLY A 113 -18.61 -12.20 -12.75
N ASP A 114 -18.96 -10.91 -12.85
CA ASP A 114 -18.78 -10.11 -14.05
C ASP A 114 -17.44 -9.37 -14.03
N LEU A 115 -16.90 -9.05 -15.22
CA LEU A 115 -15.76 -8.15 -15.32
C LEU A 115 -16.13 -6.76 -14.79
N TYR A 116 -15.21 -6.12 -14.06
CA TYR A 116 -15.35 -4.77 -13.56
C TYR A 116 -15.75 -3.84 -14.71
N PRO A 117 -16.89 -3.11 -14.58
CA PRO A 117 -17.37 -2.21 -15.60
C PRO A 117 -16.38 -1.06 -15.81
N GLU A 118 -16.48 -0.36 -16.95
CA GLU A 118 -15.60 0.77 -17.24
C GLU A 118 -15.70 1.90 -16.20
N SER A 119 -16.84 2.04 -15.51
CA SER A 119 -17.01 2.93 -14.35
C SER A 119 -16.04 2.61 -13.21
N MET A 120 -15.60 1.35 -13.08
CA MET A 120 -14.67 0.86 -12.05
C MET A 120 -13.23 0.78 -12.54
N VAL A 121 -12.87 1.61 -13.52
CA VAL A 121 -11.49 1.77 -13.98
C VAL A 121 -11.10 3.25 -13.99
N ASP A 122 -10.17 3.62 -13.12
CA ASP A 122 -9.60 4.97 -13.09
C ASP A 122 -8.36 5.03 -13.99
N ARG A 123 -8.40 5.90 -15.02
CA ARG A 123 -7.27 6.17 -15.93
C ARG A 123 -6.74 7.61 -15.81
N THR A 124 -7.19 8.35 -14.80
CA THR A 124 -7.09 9.81 -14.77
C THR A 124 -6.43 10.35 -13.50
N THR A 125 -6.54 9.65 -12.38
CA THR A 125 -6.11 10.16 -11.07
C THR A 125 -4.61 10.00 -10.88
N VAL A 126 -4.06 8.82 -11.15
CA VAL A 126 -2.62 8.55 -11.01
C VAL A 126 -1.92 8.85 -12.34
N LYS A 127 -0.84 9.64 -12.29
CA LYS A 127 -0.01 9.94 -13.45
C LYS A 127 1.43 9.49 -13.25
N MET A 128 2.07 8.97 -14.29
CA MET A 128 3.46 8.54 -14.27
C MET A 128 4.40 9.68 -13.88
N ASP A 129 4.16 10.90 -14.34
CA ASP A 129 4.93 12.07 -13.90
C ASP A 129 4.84 12.32 -12.39
N TRP A 130 3.69 12.05 -11.78
CA TRP A 130 3.53 12.14 -10.33
C TRP A 130 4.22 10.97 -9.62
N VAL A 131 4.00 9.73 -10.09
CA VAL A 131 4.63 8.52 -9.52
C VAL A 131 6.16 8.65 -9.52
N LEU A 132 6.75 9.11 -10.62
CA LEU A 132 8.20 9.19 -10.81
C LEU A 132 8.88 10.34 -10.05
N LYS A 133 8.11 11.26 -9.43
CA LYS A 133 8.67 12.22 -8.46
C LYS A 133 9.12 11.54 -7.18
N HIS A 134 8.59 10.37 -6.86
CA HIS A 134 9.01 9.60 -5.69
C HIS A 134 10.24 8.76 -6.03
N GLY A 135 11.36 9.05 -5.37
CA GLY A 135 12.66 8.41 -5.67
C GLY A 135 12.64 6.88 -5.65
N ARG A 136 11.81 6.25 -4.78
CA ARG A 136 11.66 4.79 -4.74
C ARG A 136 11.01 4.22 -6.01
N ALA A 137 9.99 4.89 -6.53
CA ALA A 137 9.31 4.47 -7.75
C ALA A 137 10.21 4.74 -8.95
N LYS A 138 10.89 5.90 -8.97
CA LYS A 138 11.87 6.21 -10.02
C LYS A 138 12.99 5.17 -10.08
N LYS A 139 13.54 4.75 -8.94
CA LYS A 139 14.59 3.71 -8.88
C LYS A 139 14.13 2.41 -9.53
N GLN A 140 12.91 1.96 -9.21
CA GLN A 140 12.36 0.72 -9.79
C GLN A 140 12.02 0.88 -11.27
N TYR A 141 11.52 2.04 -11.67
CA TYR A 141 11.33 2.38 -13.09
C TYR A 141 12.65 2.30 -13.86
N ASP A 142 13.72 2.91 -13.34
CA ASP A 142 15.04 2.92 -13.98
C ASP A 142 15.61 1.48 -14.06
N SER A 143 15.45 0.66 -13.02
CA SER A 143 15.83 -0.76 -13.05
C SER A 143 15.07 -1.53 -14.13
N LEU A 144 13.75 -1.33 -14.17
CA LEU A 144 12.86 -2.00 -15.11
C LEU A 144 13.30 -1.77 -16.55
N VAL A 145 13.47 -0.50 -16.94
CA VAL A 145 13.72 -0.11 -18.34
C VAL A 145 15.15 -0.36 -18.80
N ASN A 146 16.12 -0.34 -17.89
CA ASN A 146 17.54 -0.47 -18.24
C ASN A 146 18.07 -1.90 -18.08
N SER A 147 17.43 -2.73 -17.26
CA SER A 147 17.93 -4.06 -16.91
C SER A 147 16.84 -5.14 -16.98
N ASP A 148 15.75 -4.98 -16.23
CA ASP A 148 14.87 -6.13 -15.93
C ASP A 148 14.09 -6.64 -17.14
N ILE A 149 13.79 -5.77 -18.11
CA ILE A 149 13.18 -6.16 -19.40
C ILE A 149 14.08 -7.06 -20.26
N TYR A 150 15.39 -7.15 -19.97
CA TYR A 150 16.35 -7.99 -20.68
C TYR A 150 16.68 -9.30 -19.95
N SER A 151 15.98 -9.59 -18.85
CA SER A 151 16.17 -10.85 -18.10
C SER A 151 15.70 -12.08 -18.88
N SER A 152 16.23 -13.26 -18.56
CA SER A 152 15.79 -14.53 -19.17
C SER A 152 14.28 -14.77 -19.01
N ARG A 153 13.71 -14.42 -17.86
CA ARG A 153 12.27 -14.52 -17.62
C ARG A 153 11.46 -13.60 -18.53
N ALA A 154 11.93 -12.37 -18.75
CA ALA A 154 11.29 -11.44 -19.68
C ALA A 154 11.36 -11.98 -21.12
N TYR A 155 12.49 -12.58 -21.51
CA TYR A 155 12.65 -13.24 -22.80
C TYR A 155 11.65 -14.39 -22.98
N GLU A 156 11.57 -15.32 -22.02
CA GLU A 156 10.62 -16.45 -22.07
C GLU A 156 9.17 -15.95 -22.17
N THR A 157 8.81 -14.95 -21.36
CA THR A 157 7.45 -14.37 -21.37
C THR A 157 7.14 -13.72 -22.73
N LEU A 158 8.10 -13.01 -23.32
CA LEU A 158 7.96 -12.44 -24.67
C LEU A 158 7.82 -13.52 -25.74
N GLN A 159 8.60 -14.60 -25.65
CA GLN A 159 8.53 -15.74 -26.58
C GLN A 159 7.13 -16.38 -26.54
N ASP A 160 6.58 -16.60 -25.35
CA ASP A 160 5.23 -17.13 -25.17
C ASP A 160 4.16 -16.18 -25.72
N ILE A 161 4.23 -14.89 -25.36
CA ILE A 161 3.26 -13.88 -25.80
C ILE A 161 3.26 -13.77 -27.32
N LEU A 162 4.42 -13.55 -27.93
CA LEU A 162 4.58 -13.26 -29.35
C LEU A 162 4.41 -14.51 -30.21
N GLY A 163 4.73 -15.70 -29.68
CA GLY A 163 4.52 -16.97 -30.34
C GLY A 163 3.05 -17.21 -30.71
N ARG A 164 2.10 -16.71 -29.89
CA ARG A 164 0.65 -16.76 -30.17
C ARG A 164 0.23 -15.94 -31.39
N TYR A 165 1.03 -14.93 -31.74
CA TYR A 165 0.75 -13.99 -32.82
C TYR A 165 1.55 -14.26 -34.09
N ARG A 166 2.55 -15.16 -34.06
CA ARG A 166 3.49 -15.41 -35.18
C ARG A 166 2.84 -15.75 -36.53
N ARG A 167 1.62 -16.31 -36.52
CA ARG A 167 0.89 -16.70 -37.75
C ARG A 167 -0.07 -15.63 -38.27
N ARG A 168 -0.21 -14.49 -37.58
CA ARG A 168 -1.18 -13.44 -37.93
C ARG A 168 -0.60 -12.36 -38.87
N GLY A 169 0.69 -12.44 -39.20
CA GLY A 169 1.38 -11.43 -40.01
C GLY A 169 1.82 -10.23 -39.17
N ASP A 170 1.81 -9.04 -39.75
CA ASP A 170 2.19 -7.81 -39.05
C ASP A 170 1.20 -7.52 -37.90
N VAL A 171 1.71 -7.54 -36.67
CA VAL A 171 0.90 -7.42 -35.45
C VAL A 171 1.26 -6.11 -34.77
N SER A 172 0.29 -5.22 -34.68
CA SER A 172 0.36 -4.05 -33.79
C SER A 172 -0.30 -4.41 -32.45
N PRO A 173 0.45 -4.48 -31.33
CA PRO A 173 -0.10 -4.79 -30.00
C PRO A 173 -1.27 -3.88 -29.61
N TRP A 174 -1.16 -2.59 -29.92
CA TRP A 174 -2.23 -1.62 -29.67
C TRP A 174 -3.49 -1.90 -30.49
N MET A 175 -3.33 -2.25 -31.77
CA MET A 175 -4.47 -2.57 -32.63
C MET A 175 -5.18 -3.85 -32.17
N VAL A 176 -4.41 -4.89 -31.82
CA VAL A 176 -4.96 -6.13 -31.24
C VAL A 176 -5.72 -5.85 -29.95
N SER A 177 -5.18 -4.96 -29.12
CA SER A 177 -5.79 -4.54 -27.86
C SER A 177 -6.95 -3.55 -28.03
N GLY A 178 -7.34 -3.18 -29.26
CA GLY A 178 -8.37 -2.17 -29.52
C GLY A 178 -8.05 -0.80 -28.91
N TYR A 179 -6.76 -0.46 -28.79
CA TYR A 179 -6.25 0.74 -28.14
C TYR A 179 -6.65 0.89 -26.65
N ASP A 180 -6.98 -0.21 -25.98
CA ASP A 180 -7.28 -0.25 -24.54
C ASP A 180 -6.09 -0.80 -23.74
N ILE A 181 -5.58 0.00 -22.81
CA ILE A 181 -4.48 -0.38 -21.93
C ILE A 181 -4.82 -1.60 -21.05
N ARG A 182 -6.10 -1.82 -20.70
CA ARG A 182 -6.51 -3.02 -19.94
C ARG A 182 -6.25 -4.29 -20.76
N LYS A 183 -6.60 -4.27 -22.04
CA LYS A 183 -6.38 -5.39 -22.96
C LYS A 183 -4.90 -5.54 -23.27
N LEU A 184 -4.19 -4.44 -23.50
CA LEU A 184 -2.73 -4.46 -23.70
C LEU A 184 -2.01 -5.07 -22.49
N HIS A 185 -2.43 -4.74 -21.28
CA HIS A 185 -1.91 -5.34 -20.06
C HIS A 185 -2.14 -6.86 -20.04
N LYS A 186 -3.36 -7.32 -20.32
CA LYS A 186 -3.69 -8.76 -20.31
C LYS A 186 -2.94 -9.56 -21.39
N GLU A 187 -2.71 -8.97 -22.55
CA GLU A 187 -2.23 -9.70 -23.72
C GLU A 187 -0.72 -9.55 -23.97
N PHE A 188 -0.13 -8.40 -23.61
CA PHE A 188 1.23 -8.00 -24.01
C PHE A 188 2.12 -7.53 -22.85
N GLN A 189 1.66 -7.56 -21.59
CA GLN A 189 2.52 -7.33 -20.43
C GLN A 189 3.51 -8.48 -20.27
N PHE A 190 4.80 -8.17 -20.20
CA PHE A 190 5.86 -9.19 -20.18
C PHE A 190 6.85 -9.05 -19.02
N GLN A 191 6.92 -7.87 -18.39
CA GLN A 191 7.76 -7.65 -17.21
C GLN A 191 7.10 -6.69 -16.22
N ARG A 192 7.44 -6.80 -14.94
CA ARG A 192 7.05 -5.88 -13.88
C ARG A 192 8.19 -5.62 -12.90
N ALA A 193 8.14 -4.48 -12.22
CA ALA A 193 9.00 -4.15 -11.09
C ALA A 193 8.16 -3.75 -9.88
N ALA A 194 8.40 -4.41 -8.75
CA ALA A 194 7.70 -4.14 -7.51
C ALA A 194 8.25 -2.87 -6.85
N VAL A 195 7.35 -1.95 -6.49
CA VAL A 195 7.64 -0.79 -5.65
C VAL A 195 7.12 -1.11 -4.25
N GLU A 196 7.96 -1.78 -3.48
CA GLU A 196 7.59 -2.23 -2.14
C GLU A 196 7.68 -1.08 -1.13
N SER A 197 6.52 -0.74 -0.57
CA SER A 197 6.43 -0.08 0.73
C SER A 197 4.98 -0.13 1.22
N SER A 198 4.59 -1.17 1.96
CA SER A 198 3.25 -1.19 2.56
C SER A 198 3.10 -0.05 3.56
N PHE A 199 1.86 0.39 3.79
CA PHE A 199 1.53 1.44 4.76
C PHE A 199 2.11 1.11 6.15
N GLU A 200 1.93 -0.13 6.61
CA GLU A 200 2.46 -0.61 7.90
C GLU A 200 4.00 -0.64 7.94
N GLN A 201 4.65 -1.11 6.88
CA GLN A 201 6.11 -1.17 6.81
C GLN A 201 6.73 0.22 6.84
N LYS A 202 6.15 1.17 6.08
CA LYS A 202 6.58 2.57 6.08
C LYS A 202 6.41 3.20 7.45
N ALA A 203 5.24 3.00 8.04
CA ALA A 203 4.96 3.54 9.35
C ALA A 203 5.90 2.97 10.42
N LEU A 204 6.18 1.66 10.38
CA LEU A 204 7.14 1.03 11.27
C LEU A 204 8.56 1.58 11.09
N GLN A 205 9.01 1.80 9.84
CA GLN A 205 10.28 2.44 9.55
C GLN A 205 10.34 3.88 10.06
N ALA A 206 9.23 4.62 9.92
CA ALA A 206 9.11 5.99 10.42
C ALA A 206 9.21 6.03 11.94
N VAL A 207 8.39 5.24 12.66
CA VAL A 207 8.41 5.11 14.13
C VAL A 207 9.79 4.71 14.64
N ARG A 208 10.48 3.78 13.96
CA ARG A 208 11.84 3.33 14.37
C ARG A 208 12.91 4.40 14.18
N ARG A 209 12.75 5.31 13.22
CA ARG A 209 13.72 6.39 12.93
C ARG A 209 13.42 7.67 13.70
N LEU A 210 12.14 7.95 13.95
CA LEU A 210 11.62 9.12 14.64
C LEU A 210 10.29 8.71 15.31
N PRO A 211 10.21 8.67 16.65
CA PRO A 211 8.99 8.30 17.37
C PRO A 211 7.75 9.14 16.98
N ASP A 212 7.98 10.35 16.47
CA ASP A 212 6.96 11.34 16.11
C ASP A 212 6.64 11.43 14.59
N ALA A 213 7.31 10.67 13.71
CA ALA A 213 7.20 10.83 12.24
C ALA A 213 6.07 10.03 11.57
N GLY A 214 4.94 9.86 12.26
CA GLY A 214 4.01 8.73 12.09
C GLY A 214 3.06 8.71 10.89
N VAL A 215 3.33 9.40 9.77
CA VAL A 215 2.37 9.47 8.64
C VAL A 215 3.01 9.09 7.29
N PRO A 216 2.42 8.13 6.55
CA PRO A 216 2.89 7.77 5.21
C PRO A 216 2.74 8.90 4.19
N ASP A 217 3.55 8.85 3.12
CA ASP A 217 3.45 9.81 2.02
C ASP A 217 2.27 9.50 1.09
N ASP A 218 1.88 10.48 0.27
CA ASP A 218 0.74 10.37 -0.65
C ASP A 218 0.84 9.16 -1.60
N LEU A 219 2.04 8.79 -2.04
CA LEU A 219 2.22 7.61 -2.89
C LEU A 219 1.87 6.31 -2.15
N THR A 220 2.22 6.21 -0.86
CA THR A 220 1.84 5.04 -0.05
C THR A 220 0.36 5.06 0.31
N GLY A 221 -0.24 6.21 0.59
CA GLY A 221 -1.68 6.30 0.83
C GLY A 221 -2.53 5.97 -0.41
N ALA A 222 -2.01 6.27 -1.60
CA ALA A 222 -2.72 6.06 -2.86
C ALA A 222 -2.61 4.64 -3.42
N LEU A 223 -1.40 4.05 -3.36
CA LEU A 223 -1.07 2.79 -4.05
C LEU A 223 -0.48 1.71 -3.13
N GLY A 224 -0.24 2.01 -1.85
CA GLY A 224 0.40 1.07 -0.93
C GLY A 224 1.71 0.48 -1.49
N ALA A 225 1.73 -0.85 -1.62
CA ALA A 225 2.73 -1.57 -2.41
C ALA A 225 2.13 -1.88 -3.79
N PHE A 226 2.81 -1.44 -4.85
CA PHE A 226 2.31 -1.55 -6.22
C PHE A 226 3.41 -2.01 -7.19
N ASN A 227 3.04 -2.24 -8.45
CA ASN A 227 3.97 -2.61 -9.51
C ASN A 227 3.98 -1.59 -10.64
N LEU A 228 5.16 -1.38 -11.21
CA LEU A 228 5.33 -0.83 -12.55
C LEU A 228 5.33 -2.00 -13.54
N TYR A 229 4.67 -1.84 -14.68
CA TYR A 229 4.54 -2.86 -15.71
C TYR A 229 5.12 -2.38 -17.03
N ALA A 230 5.78 -3.30 -17.75
CA ALA A 230 6.19 -3.12 -19.14
C ALA A 230 5.36 -4.01 -20.05
N ALA A 231 4.80 -3.43 -21.11
CA ALA A 231 4.07 -4.15 -22.15
C ALA A 231 4.64 -3.83 -23.54
N VAL A 232 4.55 -4.79 -24.47
CA VAL A 232 4.99 -4.63 -25.86
C VAL A 232 4.09 -3.59 -26.55
N ALA A 233 4.69 -2.57 -27.14
CA ALA A 233 3.99 -1.52 -27.87
C ALA A 233 4.27 -1.55 -29.38
N GLY A 234 5.42 -2.12 -29.77
CA GLY A 234 5.82 -2.27 -31.16
C GLY A 234 6.73 -3.47 -31.33
N VAL A 235 6.40 -4.31 -32.30
CA VAL A 235 7.09 -5.56 -32.62
C VAL A 235 7.09 -5.78 -34.13
N THR A 236 8.16 -6.36 -34.64
CA THR A 236 8.28 -6.78 -36.05
C THR A 236 8.61 -8.26 -36.11
N PHE A 237 7.86 -9.02 -36.91
CA PHE A 237 8.16 -10.43 -37.19
C PHE A 237 9.04 -10.51 -38.44
N ASP A 238 9.95 -11.48 -38.50
CA ASP A 238 10.68 -11.75 -39.73
C ASP A 238 9.78 -12.45 -40.76
N VAL A 239 10.19 -12.43 -42.04
CA VAL A 239 9.42 -13.00 -43.15
C VAL A 239 9.05 -14.47 -42.92
N ARG A 240 9.90 -15.23 -42.23
CA ARG A 240 9.67 -16.66 -41.95
C ARG A 240 8.90 -16.91 -40.65
N ASN A 241 8.55 -15.86 -39.89
CA ASN A 241 7.92 -15.93 -38.57
C ASN A 241 8.67 -16.85 -37.58
N THR A 242 10.00 -16.87 -37.69
CA THR A 242 10.95 -17.60 -36.84
C THR A 242 11.53 -16.75 -35.72
N LYS A 243 11.39 -15.41 -35.81
CA LYS A 243 11.77 -14.48 -34.76
C LYS A 243 10.87 -13.26 -34.73
N ALA A 244 10.77 -12.63 -33.56
CA ALA A 244 10.11 -11.36 -33.37
C ALA A 244 11.05 -10.38 -32.64
N THR A 245 11.09 -9.13 -33.11
CA THR A 245 11.93 -8.07 -32.55
C THR A 245 11.04 -6.98 -31.96
N VAL A 246 11.05 -6.86 -30.64
CA VAL A 246 10.39 -5.80 -29.89
C VAL A 246 11.22 -4.53 -29.98
N THR A 247 10.62 -3.46 -30.51
CA THR A 247 11.27 -2.15 -30.70
C THR A 247 10.71 -1.08 -29.78
N HIS A 248 9.44 -1.20 -29.39
CA HIS A 248 8.78 -0.25 -28.52
C HIS A 248 8.07 -0.95 -27.38
N ILE A 249 8.14 -0.35 -26.20
CA ILE A 249 7.36 -0.76 -25.02
C ILE A 249 6.61 0.44 -24.47
N VAL A 250 5.64 0.16 -23.61
CA VAL A 250 5.06 1.16 -22.71
C VAL A 250 5.26 0.74 -21.26
N VAL A 251 5.52 1.72 -20.40
CA VAL A 251 5.62 1.52 -18.95
C VAL A 251 4.54 2.31 -18.22
N TYR A 252 3.84 1.65 -17.29
CA TYR A 252 2.70 2.22 -16.57
C TYR A 252 2.53 1.57 -15.19
N VAL A 253 1.72 2.18 -14.34
CA VAL A 253 1.21 1.58 -13.10
C VAL A 253 -0.15 0.95 -13.38
N ARG A 254 -0.36 -0.26 -12.86
CA ARG A 254 -1.68 -0.86 -12.64
C ARG A 254 -1.78 -1.23 -11.17
N ASP A 255 -2.89 -0.90 -10.54
CA ASP A 255 -3.12 -1.30 -9.16
C ASP A 255 -4.61 -1.52 -8.85
N GLY A 256 -4.90 -2.37 -7.87
CA GLY A 256 -6.26 -2.61 -7.40
C GLY A 256 -6.55 -1.78 -6.15
N TYR A 257 -7.42 -0.79 -6.24
CA TYR A 257 -7.85 -0.02 -5.08
C TYR A 257 -9.01 -0.73 -4.39
N SER A 258 -8.69 -1.52 -3.37
CA SER A 258 -9.66 -2.34 -2.64
C SER A 258 -9.30 -2.53 -1.18
N PHE A 259 -10.32 -2.82 -0.39
CA PHE A 259 -10.19 -3.19 1.02
C PHE A 259 -10.51 -4.67 1.23
N GLU A 260 -9.98 -5.54 0.36
CA GLU A 260 -10.17 -7.00 0.49
C GLU A 260 -9.43 -7.56 1.70
N GLY A 261 -9.78 -8.78 2.10
CA GLY A 261 -9.11 -9.49 3.20
C GLY A 261 -10.09 -9.95 4.28
N ASP A 262 -9.51 -10.47 5.37
CA ASP A 262 -10.25 -11.07 6.47
C ASP A 262 -11.24 -10.07 7.11
N THR A 263 -12.47 -10.53 7.39
CA THR A 263 -13.51 -9.73 8.08
C THR A 263 -13.39 -9.80 9.60
N SER A 264 -12.54 -10.67 10.12
CA SER A 264 -12.24 -10.83 11.54
C SER A 264 -11.20 -9.80 12.03
N SER A 265 -10.72 -9.96 13.26
CA SER A 265 -9.65 -9.16 13.86
C SER A 265 -8.36 -9.14 13.06
N ARG A 266 -8.14 -10.10 12.15
CA ARG A 266 -6.96 -10.21 11.26
C ARG A 266 -7.02 -9.29 10.03
N SER A 267 -8.12 -8.55 9.86
CA SER A 267 -8.24 -7.55 8.78
C SER A 267 -7.08 -6.55 8.83
N GLN A 268 -6.46 -6.28 7.67
CA GLN A 268 -5.30 -5.39 7.56
C GLN A 268 -5.53 -4.05 8.26
N TYR A 269 -4.51 -3.61 9.00
CA TYR A 269 -4.55 -2.37 9.75
C TYR A 269 -4.12 -1.17 8.89
N LEU A 270 -4.97 -0.14 8.87
CA LEU A 270 -4.80 1.05 8.03
C LEU A 270 -4.49 2.31 8.84
N GLY A 271 -4.22 2.18 10.13
CA GLY A 271 -3.96 3.33 11.01
C GLY A 271 -5.10 3.60 11.99
N HIS A 272 -4.84 4.48 12.95
CA HIS A 272 -5.90 5.12 13.72
C HIS A 272 -6.17 6.49 13.11
N TRP A 273 -7.41 6.78 12.77
CA TRP A 273 -7.80 7.98 12.03
C TRP A 273 -8.67 8.90 12.88
N SER A 274 -8.49 10.20 12.68
CA SER A 274 -9.37 11.22 13.22
C SER A 274 -9.63 12.27 12.15
N LYS A 275 -10.55 13.20 12.41
CA LYS A 275 -10.75 14.37 11.52
C LYS A 275 -9.47 15.20 11.31
N ASN A 276 -8.45 15.05 12.15
CA ASN A 276 -7.23 15.84 12.12
C ASN A 276 -6.06 15.13 11.44
N GLY A 277 -6.17 13.84 11.15
CA GLY A 277 -5.06 13.10 10.57
C GLY A 277 -5.09 11.62 10.88
N VAL A 278 -3.93 10.99 10.73
CA VAL A 278 -3.73 9.57 11.01
C VAL A 278 -2.55 9.37 11.95
N VAL A 279 -2.66 8.40 12.86
CA VAL A 279 -1.55 7.96 13.70
C VAL A 279 -1.37 6.46 13.60
N ILE A 280 -0.12 6.03 13.79
CA ILE A 280 0.23 4.62 13.77
C ILE A 280 0.63 4.20 15.16
N VAL A 281 -0.13 3.26 15.71
CA VAL A 281 0.13 2.72 17.04
C VAL A 281 1.04 1.50 16.88
N PRO A 282 2.31 1.53 17.36
CA PRO A 282 3.28 0.47 17.07
C PRO A 282 2.87 -0.91 17.58
N SER A 283 2.18 -0.97 18.73
CA SER A 283 1.65 -2.23 19.27
C SER A 283 0.60 -2.86 18.35
N TYR A 284 -0.23 -2.08 17.67
CA TYR A 284 -1.19 -2.60 16.69
C TYR A 284 -0.50 -3.14 15.44
N VAL A 285 0.58 -2.51 14.99
CA VAL A 285 1.37 -3.01 13.84
C VAL A 285 2.04 -4.34 14.21
N ALA A 286 2.69 -4.41 15.38
CA ALA A 286 3.31 -5.64 15.86
C ALA A 286 2.30 -6.78 16.03
N ALA A 287 1.12 -6.47 16.57
CA ALA A 287 0.00 -7.39 16.68
C ALA A 287 -0.49 -7.92 15.32
N ASN A 288 -0.68 -7.03 14.35
CA ASN A 288 -1.14 -7.38 13.00
C ASN A 288 -0.12 -8.30 12.29
N LEU A 289 1.17 -8.00 12.40
CA LEU A 289 2.24 -8.84 11.86
C LEU A 289 2.35 -10.23 12.53
N ALA A 290 1.85 -10.36 13.77
CA ALA A 290 1.87 -11.60 14.53
C ALA A 290 0.54 -12.39 14.45
N ASP A 291 -0.40 -11.98 13.59
CA ASP A 291 -1.76 -12.52 13.48
C ASP A 291 -2.52 -12.60 14.82
N GLN A 292 -2.15 -11.74 15.78
CA GLN A 292 -2.75 -11.73 17.11
C GLN A 292 -3.97 -10.79 17.15
N PRO A 293 -5.09 -11.18 17.79
CA PRO A 293 -6.24 -10.30 17.99
C PRO A 293 -5.94 -9.27 19.08
N TRP A 294 -5.57 -8.05 18.68
CA TRP A 294 -5.47 -6.90 19.59
C TRP A 294 -6.64 -5.96 19.28
N PHE A 295 -7.41 -5.62 20.31
CA PHE A 295 -8.74 -5.00 20.24
C PHE A 295 -8.77 -3.65 19.51
N ASP A 296 -9.89 -3.31 18.87
CA ASP A 296 -10.12 -2.03 18.18
C ASP A 296 -10.52 -0.90 19.13
N PHE A 297 -9.59 -0.47 19.99
CA PHE A 297 -9.85 0.66 20.87
C PHE A 297 -9.32 1.97 20.28
N PRO A 298 -10.10 3.06 20.37
CA PRO A 298 -9.60 4.39 20.03
C PRO A 298 -8.44 4.79 20.93
N VAL A 299 -7.54 5.61 20.39
CA VAL A 299 -6.43 6.22 21.13
C VAL A 299 -6.60 7.73 21.22
N VAL A 300 -6.16 8.31 22.34
CA VAL A 300 -6.25 9.75 22.57
C VAL A 300 -4.87 10.38 22.43
N ALA A 301 -4.79 11.46 21.66
CA ALA A 301 -3.62 12.31 21.58
C ALA A 301 -3.46 13.12 22.89
N GLY A 302 -2.32 12.95 23.56
CA GLY A 302 -2.02 13.58 24.85
C GLY A 302 -2.63 12.85 26.06
N SER A 303 -2.10 13.13 27.25
CA SER A 303 -2.36 12.37 28.49
C SER A 303 -3.48 12.92 29.38
N THR A 304 -4.27 13.90 28.92
CA THR A 304 -5.31 14.54 29.76
C THR A 304 -6.69 13.95 29.49
N VAL A 305 -7.44 13.65 30.54
CA VAL A 305 -8.83 13.15 30.48
C VAL A 305 -9.75 14.09 29.67
N ALA A 306 -9.46 15.39 29.62
CA ALA A 306 -10.19 16.36 28.80
C ALA A 306 -10.15 16.02 27.29
N ASN A 307 -9.05 15.43 26.80
CA ASN A 307 -8.87 15.09 25.39
C ASN A 307 -9.78 13.93 24.94
N LEU A 308 -10.34 13.12 25.86
CA LEU A 308 -11.30 12.04 25.57
C LEU A 308 -12.63 12.52 25.00
N TYR A 309 -12.91 13.83 25.09
CA TYR A 309 -14.16 14.41 24.62
C TYR A 309 -13.94 15.50 23.57
N GLU A 310 -12.69 15.72 23.14
CA GLU A 310 -12.35 16.74 22.16
C GLU A 310 -12.30 16.13 20.75
N PRO A 311 -13.21 16.54 19.85
CA PRO A 311 -13.21 16.01 18.50
C PRO A 311 -11.86 16.24 17.81
N GLY A 312 -11.29 15.21 17.20
CA GLY A 312 -9.98 15.26 16.53
C GLY A 312 -8.76 15.05 17.42
N LYS A 313 -8.95 14.84 18.73
CA LYS A 313 -7.90 14.27 19.60
C LYS A 313 -8.06 12.77 19.84
N ILE A 314 -9.12 12.18 19.30
CA ILE A 314 -9.41 10.75 19.39
C ILE A 314 -9.23 10.15 18.01
N TYR A 315 -8.37 9.14 17.92
CA TYR A 315 -8.05 8.45 16.70
C TYR A 315 -8.59 7.02 16.79
N TYR A 316 -9.37 6.63 15.80
CA TYR A 316 -10.11 5.37 15.76
C TYR A 316 -9.40 4.38 14.86
N PRO A 317 -9.21 3.12 15.28
CA PRO A 317 -8.60 2.11 14.42
C PRO A 317 -9.47 1.90 13.17
N VAL A 318 -8.85 2.04 12.00
CA VAL A 318 -9.46 1.73 10.71
C VAL A 318 -8.73 0.54 10.11
N ARG A 319 -9.52 -0.37 9.54
CA ARG A 319 -9.04 -1.60 8.91
C ARG A 319 -9.81 -1.83 7.61
N ASN A 320 -9.35 -2.77 6.79
CA ASN A 320 -10.08 -3.15 5.57
C ASN A 320 -11.54 -3.53 5.87
N ARG A 321 -11.81 -4.23 6.97
CA ARG A 321 -13.17 -4.57 7.39
C ARG A 321 -14.07 -3.36 7.66
N SER A 322 -13.52 -2.22 8.10
CA SER A 322 -14.29 -1.00 8.33
C SER A 322 -14.95 -0.52 7.03
N PHE A 323 -14.25 -0.64 5.89
CA PHE A 323 -14.77 -0.32 4.57
C PHE A 323 -15.82 -1.33 4.10
N ARG A 324 -15.61 -2.63 4.35
CA ARG A 324 -16.59 -3.68 4.02
C ARG A 324 -17.86 -3.58 4.84
N GLU A 325 -17.77 -3.27 6.12
CA GLU A 325 -18.92 -3.00 6.97
C GLU A 325 -19.69 -1.77 6.49
N TRP A 326 -18.99 -0.70 6.09
CA TRP A 326 -19.63 0.48 5.51
C TRP A 326 -20.33 0.13 4.20
N GLN A 327 -19.66 -0.59 3.31
CA GLN A 327 -20.21 -1.04 2.02
C GLN A 327 -21.46 -1.91 2.20
N ALA A 328 -21.46 -2.82 3.17
CA ALA A 328 -22.61 -3.67 3.50
C ALA A 328 -23.80 -2.87 4.05
N ARG A 329 -23.56 -1.77 4.77
CA ARG A 329 -24.63 -0.93 5.34
C ARG A 329 -25.20 0.06 4.33
N THR A 330 -24.37 0.59 3.44
CA THR A 330 -24.76 1.68 2.53
C THR A 330 -25.10 1.20 1.12
N HIS A 331 -24.72 -0.03 0.76
CA HIS A 331 -24.74 -0.54 -0.61
C HIS A 331 -24.02 0.40 -1.60
N ARG A 332 -22.97 1.07 -1.13
CA ARG A 332 -22.09 1.94 -1.89
C ARG A 332 -20.64 1.63 -1.53
N GLY A 333 -19.69 2.23 -2.23
CA GLY A 333 -18.28 1.90 -2.03
C GLY A 333 -17.89 0.88 -3.07
N GLY A 334 -17.04 1.27 -4.00
CA GLY A 334 -16.67 0.45 -5.14
C GLY A 334 -15.18 0.28 -5.23
N ASP A 335 -14.69 -0.95 -5.11
CA ASP A 335 -13.33 -1.29 -5.50
C ASP A 335 -13.16 -0.99 -6.99
N PHE A 336 -12.00 -0.49 -7.39
CA PHE A 336 -11.74 -0.15 -8.78
C PHE A 336 -10.28 -0.43 -9.15
N ILE A 337 -10.02 -0.54 -10.44
CA ILE A 337 -8.66 -0.71 -10.97
C ILE A 337 -8.11 0.66 -11.36
N ILE A 338 -6.90 0.95 -10.91
CA ILE A 338 -6.13 2.12 -11.32
C ILE A 338 -5.24 1.72 -12.48
N PHE A 339 -5.26 2.51 -13.55
CA PHE A 339 -4.20 2.58 -14.54
C PHE A 339 -3.67 4.02 -14.56
N SER A 340 -2.35 4.18 -14.53
CA SER A 340 -1.78 5.48 -14.84
C SER A 340 -1.88 5.78 -16.35
N ASP A 341 -1.54 7.00 -16.76
CA ASP A 341 -1.02 7.19 -18.12
C ASP A 341 0.28 6.36 -18.31
N TYR A 342 0.79 6.30 -19.53
CA TYR A 342 1.94 5.45 -19.84
C TYR A 342 3.11 6.23 -20.41
N ARG A 343 4.31 5.71 -20.21
CA ARG A 343 5.58 6.19 -20.77
C ARG A 343 5.91 5.33 -22.00
N PRO A 344 5.76 5.83 -23.24
CA PRO A 344 6.24 5.13 -24.42
C PRO A 344 7.76 5.18 -24.48
N ILE A 345 8.40 4.06 -24.81
CA ILE A 345 9.84 3.94 -24.88
C ILE A 345 10.21 3.19 -26.17
N MET A 346 11.04 3.82 -26.99
CA MET A 346 11.78 3.14 -28.06
C MET A 346 13.03 2.51 -27.45
N LEU A 347 13.20 1.20 -27.62
CA LEU A 347 14.33 0.47 -27.05
C LEU A 347 15.60 0.78 -27.85
N ALA A 348 16.63 1.28 -27.16
CA ALA A 348 17.96 1.46 -27.76
C ALA A 348 18.58 0.12 -28.20
N LYS A 349 18.28 -0.96 -27.45
CA LYS A 349 18.62 -2.34 -27.81
C LYS A 349 17.32 -3.13 -27.98
N PRO A 350 16.82 -3.31 -29.21
CA PRO A 350 15.63 -4.14 -29.45
C PRO A 350 15.79 -5.56 -28.88
N ILE A 351 14.71 -6.10 -28.33
CA ILE A 351 14.70 -7.47 -27.79
C ILE A 351 14.23 -8.41 -28.89
N THR A 352 15.08 -9.34 -29.31
CA THR A 352 14.72 -10.34 -30.31
C THR A 352 14.50 -11.69 -29.64
N VAL A 353 13.32 -12.25 -29.80
CA VAL A 353 12.98 -13.63 -29.41
C VAL A 353 12.93 -14.52 -30.63
N TYR A 354 13.34 -15.77 -30.48
CA TYR A 354 13.31 -16.79 -31.52
C TYR A 354 12.23 -17.82 -31.20
N PHE A 355 11.53 -18.33 -32.21
CA PHE A 355 10.52 -19.37 -32.07
C PHE A 355 11.08 -20.70 -32.57
N GLU A 356 10.80 -21.77 -31.84
CA GLU A 356 11.05 -23.13 -32.30
C GLU A 356 9.98 -23.63 -33.30
#